data_AF-A0A7C3MBU0-F1
#
_entry.id   AF-A0A7C3MBU0-F1
#
_cell.length_a   1.000
_cell.length_b   1.000
_cell.length_c   1.000
_cell.angle_alpha   90.00
_cell.angle_beta   90.00
_cell.angle_gamma   90.00
#
_symmetry.space_group_name_H-M   'P 1'
#
loop_
_entity.id
_entity.type
_entity.pdbx_description
1 polymer ?
#
loop_
_entity_poly.entity_id
_entity_poly.type
_entity_poly.pdbx_seq_one_letter_code
_entity_poly.pdbx_strand_id
1 'polypeptide(L)'
;MDDKFGMACELLKDITVVKEEKEGEVTKSFLRKVYELLEEAEGKEEYIISVGYMVARRKSKNTVEFFIRLRGTVEKLQGDWSKVREELKSLLEHAIKIYYIKAEIGEDLCMKR
;
A
#
# COMPACT_ATOMS: atom_id res chain seq x y z
N MET A 1 -10.66 16.46 4.81
CA MET A 1 -9.61 15.45 5.04
C MET A 1 -9.79 14.42 3.94
N ASP A 2 -8.91 14.41 2.96
CA ASP A 2 -9.10 13.73 1.67
C ASP A 2 -9.47 12.24 1.84
N ASP A 3 -10.39 11.77 1.00
CA ASP A 3 -10.77 10.35 0.88
C ASP A 3 -9.53 9.42 0.87
N LYS A 4 -8.46 9.87 0.22
CA LYS A 4 -7.18 9.15 0.10
C LYS A 4 -6.46 8.92 1.43
N PHE A 5 -6.54 9.83 2.41
CA PHE A 5 -5.95 9.61 3.72
C PHE A 5 -6.67 8.48 4.47
N GLY A 6 -8.00 8.47 4.43
CA GLY A 6 -8.80 7.41 5.04
C GLY A 6 -8.54 6.05 4.39
N MET A 7 -8.46 6.02 3.06
CA MET A 7 -8.11 4.80 2.31
C MET A 7 -6.69 4.31 2.62
N ALA A 8 -5.72 5.22 2.78
CA ALA A 8 -4.36 4.87 3.16
C ALA A 8 -4.29 4.27 4.58
N CYS A 9 -5.07 4.81 5.52
CA CYS A 9 -5.21 4.22 6.85
C CYS A 9 -5.85 2.83 6.80
N GLU A 10 -6.90 2.64 6.00
CA GLU A 10 -7.52 1.32 5.84
C GLU A 10 -6.56 0.32 5.19
N LEU A 11 -5.77 0.75 4.20
CA LEU A 11 -4.75 -0.09 3.57
C LEU A 11 -3.73 -0.61 4.60
N LEU A 12 -3.35 0.23 5.58
CA LEU A 12 -2.39 -0.10 6.64
C LEU A 12 -3.01 -0.68 7.92
N LYS A 13 -4.32 -0.89 7.95
CA LYS A 13 -5.02 -1.31 9.16
C LYS A 13 -4.51 -2.65 9.68
N ASP A 14 -4.33 -2.77 10.99
CA ASP A 14 -3.83 -3.98 11.67
C ASP A 14 -2.43 -4.46 11.19
N ILE A 15 -1.76 -3.72 10.30
CA ILE A 15 -0.41 -4.02 9.86
C ILE A 15 0.56 -3.63 10.96
N THR A 16 1.38 -4.60 11.38
CA THR A 16 2.45 -4.35 12.34
C THR A 16 3.52 -3.50 11.67
N VAL A 17 3.76 -2.31 12.21
CA VAL A 17 4.84 -1.45 11.74
C VAL A 17 6.15 -1.92 12.35
N VAL A 18 7.09 -2.30 11.49
CA VAL A 18 8.45 -2.69 11.86
C VAL A 18 9.43 -1.60 11.45
N LYS A 19 10.33 -1.25 12.37
CA LYS A 19 11.40 -0.27 12.12
C LYS A 19 12.54 -0.87 11.31
N GLU A 20 12.86 -2.13 11.55
CA GLU A 20 13.88 -2.89 10.83
C GLU A 20 13.27 -3.67 9.66
N GLU A 21 14.04 -3.84 8.59
CA GLU A 21 13.65 -4.66 7.45
C GLU A 21 13.59 -6.13 7.89
N LYS A 22 12.39 -6.67 7.96
CA LYS A 22 12.14 -8.06 8.32
C LYS A 22 11.53 -8.80 7.14
N GLU A 23 12.11 -9.96 6.82
CA GLU A 23 11.58 -10.79 5.75
C GLU A 23 10.12 -11.15 6.02
N GLY A 24 9.32 -11.12 4.96
CA GLY A 24 7.90 -11.38 5.06
C GLY A 24 7.06 -10.16 5.43
N GLU A 25 7.57 -9.15 6.13
CA GLU A 25 6.72 -8.05 6.64
C GLU A 25 6.41 -6.96 5.61
N VAL A 26 5.38 -6.16 5.90
CA VAL A 26 5.15 -4.88 5.22
C VAL A 26 6.14 -3.88 5.79
N THR A 27 7.21 -3.61 5.05
CA THR A 27 8.29 -2.69 5.42
C THR A 27 8.28 -1.43 4.55
N LYS A 28 9.20 -0.51 4.83
CA LYS A 28 9.44 0.66 3.98
C LYS A 28 9.85 0.25 2.56
N SER A 29 10.75 -0.73 2.44
CA SER A 29 11.17 -1.25 1.14
C SER A 29 10.01 -1.92 0.39
N PHE A 30 9.15 -2.66 1.10
CA PHE A 30 7.96 -3.26 0.51
C PHE A 30 7.02 -2.20 -0.07
N LEU A 31 6.66 -1.18 0.70
CA LEU A 31 5.74 -0.13 0.24
C LEU A 31 6.33 0.68 -0.92
N ARG A 32 7.64 0.95 -0.91
CA ARG A 32 8.33 1.54 -2.06
C ARG A 32 8.24 0.66 -3.29
N LYS A 33 8.44 -0.65 -3.15
CA LYS A 33 8.35 -1.55 -4.30
C LYS A 33 6.93 -1.64 -4.86
N VAL A 34 5.90 -1.64 -4.01
CA VAL A 34 4.49 -1.55 -4.44
C VAL A 34 4.23 -0.28 -5.25
N TYR A 35 4.83 0.83 -4.85
CA TYR A 35 4.74 2.10 -5.57
C TYR A 35 5.49 2.06 -6.91
N GLU A 36 6.71 1.50 -6.96
CA GLU A 36 7.47 1.36 -8.22
C GLU A 36 6.71 0.51 -9.25
N LEU A 37 6.10 -0.60 -8.82
CA LEU A 37 5.29 -1.46 -9.69
C LEU A 37 4.09 -0.72 -10.32
N LEU A 38 3.60 0.35 -9.68
CA LEU A 38 2.50 1.16 -10.22
C LEU A 38 2.97 2.02 -11.42
N GLU A 39 4.19 2.53 -11.34
CA GLU A 39 4.81 3.32 -12.42
C GLU A 39 5.17 2.41 -13.60
N GLU A 40 5.58 1.17 -13.33
CA GLU A 40 5.95 0.17 -14.34
C GLU A 40 4.74 -0.44 -15.09
N ALA A 41 3.61 -0.67 -14.41
CA ALA A 41 2.48 -1.41 -14.97
C ALA A 41 1.69 -0.64 -16.06
N GLU A 42 1.38 -1.27 -17.18
CA GLU A 42 0.59 -0.70 -18.29
C GLU A 42 -0.93 -0.72 -18.04
N GLY A 43 -1.38 -1.42 -17.01
CA GLY A 43 -2.79 -1.51 -16.64
C GLY A 43 -3.06 -2.04 -15.24
N LYS A 44 -4.34 -1.98 -14.82
CA LYS A 44 -4.79 -2.44 -13.49
C LYS A 44 -4.46 -3.91 -13.23
N GLU A 45 -4.70 -4.75 -14.22
CA GLU A 45 -4.52 -6.19 -14.10
C GLU A 45 -3.04 -6.55 -13.91
N GLU A 46 -2.16 -5.99 -14.76
CA GLU A 46 -0.71 -6.15 -14.64
C GLU A 46 -0.18 -5.65 -13.30
N TYR A 47 -0.68 -4.51 -12.81
CA TYR A 47 -0.32 -3.97 -11.51
C TYR A 47 -0.67 -4.94 -10.37
N ILE A 48 -1.92 -5.43 -10.34
CA ILE A 48 -2.38 -6.37 -9.32
C ILE A 48 -1.57 -7.67 -9.38
N ILE A 49 -1.31 -8.20 -10.58
CA ILE A 49 -0.53 -9.42 -10.78
C ILE A 49 0.91 -9.24 -10.27
N SER A 50 1.55 -8.12 -10.60
CA SER A 50 2.93 -7.84 -10.19
C SER A 50 3.08 -7.74 -8.68
N VAL A 51 2.16 -7.03 -8.01
CA VAL A 51 2.16 -6.97 -6.54
C VAL A 51 1.85 -8.35 -5.94
N GLY A 52 0.91 -9.09 -6.54
CA GLY A 52 0.56 -10.45 -6.13
C GLY A 52 1.76 -11.40 -6.18
N TYR A 53 2.56 -11.37 -7.24
CA TYR A 53 3.80 -12.16 -7.34
C TYR A 53 4.81 -11.79 -6.26
N MET A 54 5.00 -10.50 -5.99
CA MET A 54 5.89 -10.05 -4.92
C MET A 54 5.44 -10.57 -3.55
N VAL A 55 4.14 -10.52 -3.26
CA VAL A 55 3.54 -10.98 -2.00
C VAL A 55 3.65 -12.50 -1.87
N ALA A 56 3.41 -13.24 -2.96
CA ALA A 56 3.51 -14.70 -2.99
C ALA A 56 4.93 -15.23 -2.71
N ARG A 57 5.97 -14.41 -2.93
CA ARG A 57 7.37 -14.73 -2.58
C ARG A 57 7.70 -14.49 -1.11
N ARG A 58 6.98 -13.59 -0.43
CA ARG A 58 7.24 -13.17 0.96
C ARG A 58 6.37 -13.92 1.99
N LYS A 59 5.13 -14.28 1.63
CA LYS A 59 4.16 -15.06 2.41
C LYS A 59 4.10 -14.76 3.92
N SER A 60 3.80 -13.51 4.30
CA SER A 60 3.34 -13.23 5.67
C SER A 60 1.86 -12.88 5.69
N LYS A 61 1.26 -13.00 6.88
CA LYS A 61 -0.11 -12.53 7.13
C LYS A 61 -0.28 -11.05 6.73
N ASN A 62 0.65 -10.19 7.16
CA ASN A 62 0.58 -8.74 6.93
C ASN A 62 0.67 -8.36 5.43
N THR A 63 1.56 -9.01 4.67
CA THR A 63 1.69 -8.73 3.23
C THR A 63 0.50 -9.23 2.42
N VAL A 64 -0.09 -10.35 2.82
CA VAL A 64 -1.32 -10.88 2.22
C VAL A 64 -2.51 -9.97 2.52
N GLU A 65 -2.69 -9.54 3.78
CA GLU A 65 -3.77 -8.62 4.15
C GLU A 65 -3.65 -7.27 3.43
N PHE A 66 -2.44 -6.71 3.37
CA PHE A 66 -2.16 -5.51 2.57
C PHE A 66 -2.58 -5.70 1.11
N PHE A 67 -2.18 -6.82 0.49
CA PHE A 67 -2.50 -7.09 -0.91
C PHE A 67 -4.01 -7.21 -1.16
N ILE A 68 -4.74 -7.91 -0.29
CA ILE A 68 -6.20 -8.05 -0.41
C ILE A 68 -6.87 -6.67 -0.38
N ARG A 69 -6.44 -5.79 0.53
CA ARG A 69 -6.97 -4.42 0.63
C ARG A 69 -6.59 -3.56 -0.57
N LEU A 70 -5.35 -3.65 -1.04
CA LEU A 70 -4.88 -2.95 -2.22
C LEU A 70 -5.69 -3.37 -3.46
N ARG A 71 -5.84 -4.68 -3.68
CA ARG A 71 -6.62 -5.21 -4.80
C ARG A 71 -8.06 -4.70 -4.77
N GLY A 72 -8.73 -4.83 -3.62
CA GLY A 72 -10.10 -4.33 -3.46
C GLY A 72 -10.22 -2.81 -3.64
N THR A 73 -9.15 -2.06 -3.37
CA THR A 73 -9.08 -0.62 -3.67
C THR A 73 -8.99 -0.39 -5.18
N VAL A 74 -8.05 -1.05 -5.86
CA VAL A 74 -7.82 -0.91 -7.31
C VAL A 74 -9.10 -1.27 -8.10
N GLU A 75 -9.80 -2.34 -7.70
CA GLU A 75 -11.04 -2.81 -8.34
C GLU A 75 -12.20 -1.80 -8.22
N LYS A 76 -12.23 -0.99 -7.15
CA LYS A 76 -13.27 0.03 -6.94
C LYS A 76 -13.03 1.31 -7.74
N LEU A 77 -11.78 1.60 -8.10
CA LEU A 77 -11.42 2.82 -8.82
C LEU A 77 -11.95 2.79 -10.26
N GLN A 78 -12.62 3.88 -10.65
CA GLN A 78 -13.29 4.03 -11.94
C GLN A 78 -12.50 4.94 -12.88
N GLY A 79 -12.61 4.68 -14.17
CA GLY A 79 -11.89 5.41 -15.23
C GLY A 79 -10.79 4.59 -15.89
N ASP A 80 -10.11 5.23 -16.84
CA ASP A 80 -8.97 4.67 -17.55
C ASP A 80 -7.77 4.45 -16.61
N TRP A 81 -6.75 3.79 -17.13
CA TRP A 81 -5.56 3.48 -16.35
C TRP A 81 -4.83 4.73 -15.87
N SER A 82 -4.79 5.80 -16.65
CA SER A 82 -4.11 7.04 -16.26
C SER A 82 -4.72 7.63 -15.00
N LYS A 83 -6.05 7.76 -14.98
CA LYS A 83 -6.77 8.29 -13.82
C LYS A 83 -6.61 7.38 -12.60
N VAL A 84 -6.75 6.07 -12.80
CA VAL A 84 -6.58 5.11 -11.69
C VAL A 84 -5.17 5.14 -11.14
N ARG A 85 -4.16 5.26 -12.00
CA ARG A 85 -2.75 5.37 -11.61
C ARG A 85 -2.51 6.62 -10.76
N GLU A 86 -3.03 7.78 -11.15
CA GLU A 86 -2.92 9.01 -10.35
C GLU A 86 -3.59 8.86 -8.97
N GLU A 87 -4.78 8.25 -8.92
CA GLU A 87 -5.49 8.03 -7.66
C GLU A 87 -4.76 7.06 -6.73
N LEU A 88 -4.20 5.97 -7.28
CA LEU A 88 -3.39 5.01 -6.53
C LEU A 88 -2.08 5.63 -6.07
N LYS A 89 -1.43 6.44 -6.91
CA LYS A 89 -0.17 7.12 -6.59
C LYS A 89 -0.34 8.00 -5.35
N SER A 90 -1.36 8.86 -5.35
CA SER A 90 -1.68 9.70 -4.20
C SER A 90 -1.96 8.87 -2.94
N LEU A 91 -2.75 7.81 -3.05
CA LEU A 91 -3.04 6.91 -1.93
C LEU A 91 -1.78 6.24 -1.36
N LEU A 92 -0.93 5.69 -2.23
CA LEU A 92 0.30 5.01 -1.82
C LEU A 92 1.31 5.97 -1.19
N GLU A 93 1.40 7.21 -1.68
CA GLU A 93 2.21 8.25 -1.03
C GLU A 93 1.73 8.54 0.39
N HIS A 94 0.42 8.60 0.62
CA HIS A 94 -0.13 8.75 1.97
C HIS A 94 0.18 7.53 2.83
N ALA A 95 0.02 6.31 2.31
CA ALA A 95 0.35 5.09 3.05
C ALA A 95 1.83 5.06 3.44
N ILE A 96 2.73 5.40 2.52
CA ILE A 96 4.17 5.51 2.81
C ILE A 96 4.42 6.55 3.91
N LYS A 97 3.86 7.76 3.80
CA LYS A 97 4.03 8.81 4.82
C LYS A 97 3.55 8.37 6.20
N ILE A 98 2.35 7.78 6.29
CA ILE A 98 1.77 7.27 7.54
C ILE A 98 2.67 6.19 8.13
N TYR A 99 3.08 5.21 7.31
CA TYR A 99 3.96 4.14 7.76
C TYR A 99 5.28 4.68 8.29
N TYR A 100 5.91 5.63 7.59
CA TYR A 100 7.17 6.24 8.01
C TYR A 100 7.07 6.97 9.34
N ILE A 101 6.01 7.77 9.53
CA ILE A 101 5.77 8.51 10.77
C ILE A 101 5.58 7.53 11.93
N LYS A 102 4.77 6.48 11.75
CA LYS A 102 4.58 5.45 12.77
C LYS A 102 5.87 4.67 13.07
N ALA A 103 6.67 4.37 12.06
CA ALA A 103 7.91 3.59 12.22
C ALA A 103 9.05 4.38 12.89
N GLU A 104 9.17 5.67 12.61
CA GLU A 104 10.28 6.49 13.11
C GLU A 104 9.92 7.30 14.35
N ILE A 105 8.70 7.81 14.42
CA ILE A 105 8.25 8.75 15.46
C ILE A 105 7.33 8.04 16.46
N GLY A 106 6.83 6.84 16.15
CA GLY A 106 5.90 6.10 17.00
C GLY A 106 4.49 6.69 17.03
N GLU A 107 4.22 7.70 16.19
CA GLU A 107 2.93 8.37 16.12
C GLU A 107 1.98 7.64 15.15
N ASP A 108 0.82 7.21 15.66
CA ASP A 108 -0.23 6.62 14.83
C ASP A 108 -1.22 7.69 14.35
N LEU A 109 -1.02 8.15 13.12
CA LEU A 109 -1.90 9.15 12.49
C LEU A 109 -3.31 8.62 12.20
N CYS A 110 -3.51 7.30 12.17
CA CYS A 110 -4.81 6.70 11.90
C CYS A 110 -5.69 6.61 13.15
N MET A 111 -5.12 6.76 14.35
CA MET A 111 -5.83 6.73 15.64
C MET A 111 -6.31 8.11 16.11
N LYS A 112 -5.86 9.22 15.49
CA LYS A 112 -6.24 10.60 15.87
C LYS A 112 -7.65 11.01 15.39
N ARG A 113 -8.63 10.11 15.40
CA ARG A 113 -10.03 10.37 15.01
C ARG A 113 -10.95 10.32 16.21
#